data_AF-A0A812WDJ5-F1
#
_entry.id   AF-A0A812WDJ5-F1
#
_cell.length_a   1.000
_cell.length_b   1.000
_cell.length_c   1.000
_cell.angle_alpha   90.00
_cell.angle_beta   90.00
_cell.angle_gamma   90.00
#
_symmetry.space_group_name_H-M   'P 1'
#
loop_
_entity.id
_entity.type
_entity.pdbx_description
1 polymer ?
#
loop_
_entity_poly.entity_id
_entity_poly.type
_entity_poly.pdbx_seq_one_letter_code
_entity_poly.pdbx_strand_id
1 'polypeptide(L)'
;VAGLWSRQPMAAASNKRVQFGDRVIQIGQWRLGDVDGNHFSISHSSLKTLVIYRSNSADDPHPVFSGQFPNWGLWGGLAPSRNPPMDQSMGVSFGDRFVQIGNFRLGDVDGKHFSVAHAQTGKTLMVFQSDGNQGHHPGPRDDFTTLGRQMEQCQEMEP
;
A
#
# COMPACT_ATOMS: atom_id res chain seq x y z
N VAL A 1 27.09 3.35 20.62
CA VAL A 1 25.83 2.58 20.60
C VAL A 1 25.15 2.80 19.26
N ALA A 2 25.26 1.83 18.35
CA ALA A 2 24.61 1.89 17.04
C ALA A 2 23.11 1.62 17.24
N GLY A 3 22.28 2.60 16.90
CA GLY A 3 20.84 2.58 17.14
C GLY A 3 20.12 1.54 16.27
N LEU A 4 18.89 1.21 16.66
CA LEU A 4 17.99 0.27 15.98
C LEU A 4 17.83 0.54 14.46
N TRP A 5 18.12 1.77 14.03
CA TRP A 5 18.09 2.26 12.65
C TRP A 5 19.30 1.89 11.79
N SER A 6 20.40 1.37 12.36
CA SER A 6 21.59 0.96 11.59
C SER A 6 21.55 -0.51 11.14
N ARG A 7 20.43 -1.20 11.31
CA ARG A 7 20.28 -2.59 10.87
C ARG A 7 19.75 -2.61 9.43
N GLN A 8 20.65 -2.80 8.47
CA GLN A 8 20.25 -3.23 7.14
C GLN A 8 19.60 -4.62 7.25
N PRO A 9 18.42 -4.87 6.65
CA PRO A 9 17.88 -6.21 6.53
C PRO A 9 18.80 -7.03 5.58
N MET A 10 19.83 -7.64 6.15
CA MET A 10 20.73 -8.54 5.43
C MET A 10 20.02 -9.86 5.18
N ALA A 11 19.71 -10.16 3.93
CA ALA A 11 18.92 -11.32 3.59
C ALA A 11 19.44 -12.08 2.36
N ALA A 12 20.72 -12.46 2.22
CA ALA A 12 21.29 -13.22 1.08
C ALA A 12 20.92 -12.72 -0.35
N ALA A 13 21.77 -12.92 -1.36
CA ALA A 13 21.47 -12.41 -2.71
C ALA A 13 20.32 -13.17 -3.41
N SER A 14 19.99 -14.38 -2.92
CA SER A 14 18.97 -15.28 -3.49
C SER A 14 17.58 -15.14 -2.89
N ASN A 15 17.39 -14.39 -1.79
CA ASN A 15 16.07 -14.26 -1.18
C ASN A 15 15.29 -13.14 -1.83
N LYS A 16 14.00 -13.40 -2.06
CA LYS A 16 13.03 -12.43 -2.53
C LYS A 16 12.76 -11.39 -1.43
N ARG A 17 13.69 -10.45 -1.27
CA ARG A 17 13.66 -9.35 -0.29
C ARG A 17 12.42 -8.47 -0.48
N VAL A 18 12.14 -7.65 0.52
CA VAL A 18 11.26 -6.48 0.32
C VAL A 18 11.98 -5.54 -0.64
N GLN A 19 11.34 -5.24 -1.77
CA GLN A 19 11.88 -4.34 -2.80
C GLN A 19 10.93 -3.17 -3.01
N PHE A 20 11.48 -2.01 -3.34
CA PHE A 20 10.74 -0.78 -3.57
C PHE A 20 10.91 -0.37 -5.03
N GLY A 21 9.79 -0.21 -5.73
CA GLY A 21 9.74 0.29 -7.12
C GLY A 21 8.89 1.56 -7.20
N ASP A 22 8.60 2.03 -8.42
CA ASP A 22 7.78 3.23 -8.63
C ASP A 22 6.36 3.00 -8.10
N ARG A 23 6.09 3.55 -6.91
CA ARG A 23 4.82 3.41 -6.16
C ARG A 23 4.41 1.95 -5.97
N VAL A 24 5.37 1.08 -5.70
CA VAL A 24 5.13 -0.34 -5.43
C VAL A 24 6.10 -0.88 -4.38
N ILE A 25 5.60 -1.77 -3.54
CA ILE A 25 6.39 -2.63 -2.67
C ILE A 25 6.21 -4.06 -3.15
N GLN A 26 7.31 -4.76 -3.40
CA GLN A 26 7.31 -6.19 -3.72
C GLN A 26 7.80 -6.99 -2.52
N ILE A 27 7.07 -8.05 -2.16
CA ILE A 27 7.43 -9.03 -1.15
C ILE A 27 7.27 -10.41 -1.76
N GLY A 28 8.37 -11.12 -2.02
CA GLY A 28 8.26 -12.41 -2.68
C GLY A 28 7.68 -12.29 -4.09
N GLN A 29 6.53 -12.92 -4.31
CA GLN A 29 5.75 -12.85 -5.55
C GLN A 29 4.53 -11.94 -5.46
N TRP A 30 4.43 -11.19 -4.38
CA TRP A 30 3.34 -10.26 -4.13
C TRP A 30 3.80 -8.83 -4.36
N ARG A 31 2.93 -8.02 -4.94
CA ARG A 31 3.10 -6.56 -5.09
C ARG A 31 1.93 -5.85 -4.46
N LEU A 32 2.24 -4.81 -3.69
CA LEU A 32 1.29 -3.87 -3.10
C LEU A 32 1.62 -2.47 -3.62
N GLY A 33 0.62 -1.71 -4.07
CA GLY A 33 0.93 -0.37 -4.57
C GLY A 33 -0.15 0.29 -5.40
N ASP A 34 0.21 1.47 -5.87
CA ASP A 34 -0.64 2.40 -6.60
C ASP A 34 -0.58 2.11 -8.12
N VAL A 35 -1.72 1.76 -8.69
CA VAL A 35 -1.83 1.40 -10.11
C VAL A 35 -1.91 2.65 -10.99
N ASP A 36 -2.74 3.62 -10.63
CA ASP A 36 -3.10 4.76 -11.51
C ASP A 36 -3.45 6.05 -10.75
N GLY A 37 -3.13 6.12 -9.46
CA GLY A 37 -3.56 7.17 -8.55
C GLY A 37 -4.97 6.95 -7.99
N ASN A 38 -5.76 6.04 -8.55
CA ASN A 38 -7.12 5.74 -8.14
C ASN A 38 -7.32 4.33 -7.58
N HIS A 39 -6.41 3.40 -7.83
CA HIS A 39 -6.51 2.00 -7.42
C HIS A 39 -5.26 1.54 -6.69
N PHE A 40 -5.41 1.16 -5.41
CA PHE A 40 -4.39 0.40 -4.70
C PHE A 40 -4.64 -1.08 -4.89
N SER A 41 -3.60 -1.83 -5.22
CA SER A 41 -3.73 -3.24 -5.54
C SER A 41 -2.83 -4.09 -4.65
N ILE A 42 -3.36 -5.24 -4.21
CA ILE A 42 -2.56 -6.35 -3.70
C ILE A 42 -2.67 -7.48 -4.74
N SER A 43 -1.58 -7.77 -5.44
CA SER A 43 -1.58 -8.70 -6.57
C SER A 43 -0.39 -9.66 -6.55
N HIS A 44 -0.57 -10.82 -7.18
CA HIS A 44 0.40 -11.90 -7.25
C HIS A 44 0.99 -12.03 -8.67
N SER A 45 2.20 -12.57 -8.77
CA SER A 45 2.91 -12.77 -10.05
C SER A 45 2.22 -13.74 -11.01
N SER A 46 1.15 -14.43 -10.57
CA SER A 46 0.25 -15.21 -11.42
C SER A 46 -0.79 -14.35 -12.17
N LEU A 47 -0.62 -13.02 -12.19
CA LEU A 47 -1.53 -12.05 -12.80
C LEU A 47 -2.92 -12.03 -12.14
N LYS A 48 -2.98 -12.33 -10.85
CA LYS A 48 -4.21 -12.28 -10.05
C LYS A 48 -4.12 -11.17 -9.01
N THR A 49 -5.10 -10.29 -9.02
CA THR A 49 -5.34 -9.27 -8.01
C THR A 49 -6.27 -9.85 -6.94
N LEU A 50 -5.92 -9.66 -5.66
CA LEU A 50 -6.67 -10.15 -4.50
C LEU A 50 -7.62 -9.08 -3.95
N VAL A 51 -7.10 -7.86 -3.79
CA VAL A 51 -7.84 -6.71 -3.25
C VAL A 51 -7.52 -5.48 -4.09
N ILE A 52 -8.56 -4.68 -4.35
CA ILE A 52 -8.44 -3.34 -4.93
C ILE A 52 -9.10 -2.35 -3.99
N TYR A 53 -8.36 -1.34 -3.51
CA TYR A 53 -8.94 -0.16 -2.86
C TYR A 53 -9.07 0.96 -3.88
N ARG A 54 -10.25 1.58 -3.93
CA ARG A 54 -10.64 2.57 -4.94
C ARG A 54 -10.74 3.94 -4.30
N SER A 55 -10.16 4.95 -4.95
CA SER A 55 -10.22 6.34 -4.49
C SER A 55 -10.95 7.28 -5.44
N ASN A 56 -11.29 6.84 -6.66
CA ASN A 56 -12.19 7.49 -7.62
C ASN A 56 -13.63 7.65 -7.09
N SER A 57 -13.76 7.45 -5.80
CA SER A 57 -14.98 7.36 -5.09
C SER A 57 -14.78 7.66 -3.62
N ALA A 58 -14.28 8.86 -3.35
CA ALA A 58 -14.44 9.50 -2.05
C ALA A 58 -15.89 9.39 -1.49
N ASP A 59 -16.87 9.08 -2.37
CA ASP A 59 -18.29 8.81 -2.08
C ASP A 59 -18.81 7.41 -2.52
N ASP A 60 -17.98 6.43 -2.96
CA ASP A 60 -18.49 5.07 -3.32
C ASP A 60 -18.73 4.27 -2.06
N PRO A 61 -19.92 3.69 -1.89
CA PRO A 61 -20.21 2.89 -0.73
C PRO A 61 -19.38 1.60 -0.61
N HIS A 62 -18.68 1.21 -1.68
CA HIS A 62 -17.87 0.00 -1.76
C HIS A 62 -16.43 0.27 -2.24
N PRO A 63 -15.63 1.00 -1.44
CA PRO A 63 -14.27 1.38 -1.81
C PRO A 63 -13.29 0.20 -1.84
N VAL A 64 -13.73 -1.00 -1.44
CA VAL A 64 -12.92 -2.22 -1.43
C VAL A 64 -13.57 -3.28 -2.31
N PHE A 65 -12.81 -3.79 -3.27
CA PHE A 65 -13.24 -4.88 -4.13
C PHE A 65 -12.34 -6.09 -3.90
N SER A 66 -12.92 -7.16 -3.36
CA SER A 66 -12.22 -8.38 -2.97
C SER A 66 -12.60 -9.57 -3.86
N GLY A 67 -11.62 -10.41 -4.20
CA GLY A 67 -11.79 -11.56 -5.08
C GLY A 67 -10.66 -11.67 -6.09
N GLN A 68 -10.62 -12.76 -6.86
CA GLN A 68 -9.58 -12.95 -7.87
C GLN A 68 -9.92 -12.21 -9.16
N PHE A 69 -9.16 -11.18 -9.51
CA PHE A 69 -9.37 -10.40 -10.74
C PHE A 69 -8.11 -10.34 -11.61
N PRO A 70 -8.24 -10.35 -12.95
CA PRO A 70 -7.10 -10.26 -13.86
C PRO A 70 -6.68 -8.81 -14.19
N ASN A 71 -7.42 -7.81 -13.71
CA ASN A 71 -7.20 -6.38 -13.97
C ASN A 71 -6.74 -5.65 -12.69
N TRP A 72 -6.32 -4.38 -12.86
CA TRP A 72 -5.83 -3.52 -11.77
C TRP A 72 -4.70 -4.17 -10.95
N GLY A 73 -3.87 -5.01 -11.58
CA GLY A 73 -2.71 -5.65 -10.96
C GLY A 73 -1.43 -4.83 -11.13
N LEU A 74 -0.36 -5.25 -10.43
CA LEU A 74 0.98 -4.63 -10.47
C LEU A 74 2.02 -5.49 -11.19
N TRP A 75 1.60 -6.60 -11.81
CA TRP A 75 2.45 -7.52 -12.58
C TRP A 75 2.18 -7.45 -14.09
N GLY A 76 1.51 -6.39 -14.56
CA GLY A 76 0.93 -6.33 -15.90
C GLY A 76 -0.28 -7.26 -16.05
N GLY A 77 -0.64 -7.61 -17.29
CA GLY A 77 -1.77 -8.49 -17.60
C GLY A 77 -2.89 -7.77 -18.35
N LEU A 78 -4.15 -7.95 -17.93
CA LEU A 78 -5.30 -7.30 -18.57
C LEU A 78 -5.40 -5.85 -18.13
N ALA A 79 -5.68 -4.97 -19.09
CA ALA A 79 -5.90 -3.56 -18.82
C ALA A 79 -7.12 -3.37 -17.88
N PRO A 80 -7.09 -2.41 -16.95
CA PRO A 80 -6.03 -1.40 -16.75
C PRO A 80 -5.01 -1.77 -15.64
N SER A 81 -4.26 -2.87 -15.79
CA SER A 81 -3.13 -3.22 -14.90
C SER A 81 -1.85 -2.45 -15.25
N ARG A 82 -0.97 -2.29 -14.26
CA ARG A 82 0.35 -1.67 -14.39
C ARG A 82 1.45 -2.71 -14.16
N ASN A 83 2.64 -2.50 -14.74
CA ASN A 83 3.85 -3.24 -14.38
C ASN A 83 4.96 -2.23 -14.05
N PRO A 84 5.03 -1.76 -12.79
CA PRO A 84 5.98 -0.71 -12.41
C PRO A 84 7.44 -1.16 -12.54
N PRO A 85 8.36 -0.26 -12.95
CA PRO A 85 9.79 -0.48 -12.79
C PRO A 85 10.15 -0.70 -11.31
N MET A 86 11.06 -1.65 -11.07
CA MET A 86 11.53 -2.02 -9.72
C MET A 86 12.94 -1.51 -9.41
N ASP A 87 13.54 -0.77 -10.34
CA ASP A 87 14.87 -0.16 -10.26
C ASP A 87 14.83 1.28 -9.72
N GLN A 88 13.64 1.76 -9.32
CA GLN A 88 13.41 3.13 -8.87
C GLN A 88 12.57 3.12 -7.59
N SER A 89 13.17 3.43 -6.45
CA SER A 89 12.50 3.50 -5.15
C SER A 89 11.71 4.82 -4.97
N MET A 90 10.87 5.16 -5.94
CA MET A 90 10.07 6.40 -5.96
C MET A 90 8.66 6.20 -5.45
N GLY A 91 8.09 7.24 -4.83
CA GLY A 91 6.69 7.26 -4.44
C GLY A 91 6.33 6.27 -3.33
N VAL A 92 7.33 5.74 -2.61
CA VAL A 92 7.13 5.09 -1.31
C VAL A 92 7.71 6.00 -0.23
N SER A 93 7.01 6.16 0.88
CA SER A 93 7.41 7.02 1.99
C SER A 93 6.95 6.42 3.31
N PHE A 94 7.62 6.77 4.40
CA PHE A 94 7.34 6.24 5.74
C PHE A 94 7.13 7.38 6.72
N GLY A 95 6.44 7.10 7.81
CA GLY A 95 6.36 8.00 8.96
C GLY A 95 5.96 7.25 10.21
N ASP A 96 5.49 7.97 11.25
CA ASP A 96 5.07 7.33 12.50
C ASP A 96 3.91 6.34 12.27
N ARG A 97 4.28 5.05 12.25
CA ARG A 97 3.39 3.88 12.13
C ARG A 97 2.59 3.80 10.84
N PHE A 98 3.10 4.34 9.74
CA PHE A 98 2.50 4.16 8.43
C PHE A 98 3.52 4.04 7.30
N VAL A 99 3.05 3.49 6.19
CA VAL A 99 3.69 3.55 4.88
C VAL A 99 2.75 4.24 3.91
N GLN A 100 3.29 5.10 3.05
CA GLN A 100 2.59 5.68 1.92
C GLN A 100 3.19 5.15 0.62
N ILE A 101 2.32 4.75 -0.31
CA ILE A 101 2.67 4.22 -1.63
C ILE A 101 1.80 4.97 -2.65
N GLY A 102 2.41 5.84 -3.43
CA GLY A 102 1.71 6.79 -4.29
C GLY A 102 0.73 7.63 -3.47
N ASN A 103 -0.53 7.61 -3.89
CA ASN A 103 -1.61 8.30 -3.18
C ASN A 103 -2.20 7.50 -2.00
N PHE A 104 -1.76 6.28 -1.74
CA PHE A 104 -2.38 5.42 -0.71
C PHE A 104 -1.52 5.32 0.53
N ARG A 105 -2.15 5.45 1.71
CA ARG A 105 -1.48 5.37 3.01
C ARG A 105 -2.07 4.24 3.83
N LEU A 106 -1.20 3.36 4.33
CA LEU A 106 -1.56 2.23 5.17
C LEU A 106 -0.86 2.39 6.51
N GLY A 107 -1.58 2.27 7.63
CA GLY A 107 -0.93 2.43 8.93
C GLY A 107 -1.82 2.25 10.14
N ASP A 108 -1.13 2.13 11.28
CA ASP A 108 -1.73 2.07 12.62
C ASP A 108 -2.06 3.49 13.12
N VAL A 109 -3.34 3.70 13.41
CA VAL A 109 -3.86 4.97 13.88
C VAL A 109 -3.58 5.12 15.38
N ASP A 110 -3.98 4.16 16.21
CA ASP A 110 -4.08 4.32 17.67
C ASP A 110 -3.82 3.03 18.46
N GLY A 111 -3.23 2.02 17.84
CA GLY A 111 -3.03 0.69 18.40
C GLY A 111 -4.26 -0.21 18.33
N LYS A 112 -5.39 0.29 17.84
CA LYS A 112 -6.66 -0.46 17.69
C LYS A 112 -7.19 -0.47 16.26
N HIS A 113 -6.87 0.55 15.47
CA HIS A 113 -7.35 0.70 14.10
C HIS A 113 -6.18 0.70 13.11
N PHE A 114 -6.19 -0.26 12.19
CA PHE A 114 -5.33 -0.25 11.01
C PHE A 114 -6.11 0.29 9.81
N SER A 115 -5.58 1.32 9.16
CA SER A 115 -6.29 2.08 8.14
C SER A 115 -5.67 1.91 6.75
N VAL A 116 -6.51 1.96 5.72
CA VAL A 116 -6.12 2.24 4.34
C VAL A 116 -6.80 3.53 3.91
N ALA A 117 -6.03 4.56 3.60
CA ALA A 117 -6.51 5.89 3.25
C ALA A 117 -5.93 6.36 1.92
N HIS A 118 -6.57 7.36 1.32
CA HIS A 118 -6.13 7.99 0.09
C HIS A 118 -5.79 9.47 0.33
N ALA A 119 -4.51 9.80 0.18
CA ALA A 119 -3.93 11.07 0.56
C ALA A 119 -4.47 12.25 -0.26
N GLN A 120 -4.72 12.06 -1.55
CA GLN A 120 -5.20 13.13 -2.42
C GLN A 120 -6.67 13.49 -2.14
N THR A 121 -7.50 12.51 -1.78
CA THR A 121 -8.92 12.77 -1.44
C THR A 121 -9.14 13.05 0.04
N GLY A 122 -8.16 12.74 0.89
CA GLY A 122 -8.27 12.87 2.34
C GLY A 122 -9.11 11.78 3.01
N LYS A 123 -9.56 10.76 2.27
CA LYS A 123 -10.53 9.77 2.76
C LYS A 123 -9.89 8.49 3.27
N THR A 124 -10.46 7.93 4.34
CA THR A 124 -10.19 6.57 4.82
C THR A 124 -11.09 5.59 4.10
N LEU A 125 -10.49 4.67 3.34
CA LEU A 125 -11.18 3.70 2.49
C LEU A 125 -11.53 2.41 3.25
N MET A 126 -10.69 2.03 4.22
CA MET A 126 -10.87 0.80 4.99
C MET A 126 -10.29 0.94 6.39
N VAL A 127 -10.97 0.35 7.38
CA VAL A 127 -10.48 0.22 8.75
C VAL A 127 -10.58 -1.23 9.20
N PHE A 128 -9.47 -1.79 9.67
CA PHE A 128 -9.40 -3.08 10.34
C PHE A 128 -9.30 -2.83 11.85
N GLN A 129 -10.19 -3.45 12.60
CA GLN A 129 -10.28 -3.30 14.04
C GLN A 129 -9.47 -4.40 14.74
N SER A 130 -8.93 -4.09 15.92
CA SER A 130 -8.13 -5.03 16.73
C SER A 130 -8.90 -6.26 17.21
N ASP A 131 -10.24 -6.21 17.17
CA ASP A 131 -11.12 -7.34 17.50
C ASP A 131 -11.30 -8.33 16.32
N GLY A 132 -10.60 -8.10 15.20
CA GLY A 132 -10.69 -8.91 13.99
C GLY A 132 -11.83 -8.51 13.06
N ASN A 133 -12.67 -7.54 13.44
CA ASN A 133 -13.69 -7.03 12.56
C ASN A 133 -13.10 -6.07 11.53
N GLN A 134 -13.62 -6.18 10.33
CA GLN A 134 -13.43 -5.20 9.30
C GLN A 134 -14.54 -4.17 9.43
N GLY A 135 -14.19 -2.90 9.67
CA GLY A 135 -15.11 -1.78 9.62
C GLY A 135 -15.54 -1.54 8.18
N HIS A 136 -16.29 -2.48 7.60
CA HIS A 136 -16.97 -2.29 6.32
C HIS A 136 -18.12 -1.31 6.56
N HIS A 137 -17.77 -0.04 6.66
CA HIS A 137 -18.74 1.05 6.58
C HIS A 137 -19.12 1.22 5.10
N PRO A 138 -20.37 1.60 4.80
CA PRO A 138 -20.89 1.72 3.44
C PRO A 138 -20.34 2.96 2.72
N GLY A 139 -19.05 3.28 2.90
CA GLY A 139 -18.41 4.40 2.23
C GLY A 139 -17.13 4.87 2.93
N PRO A 140 -16.32 5.68 2.24
CA PRO A 140 -15.14 6.30 2.80
C PRO A 140 -15.49 7.23 3.96
N ARG A 141 -14.54 7.36 4.88
CA ARG A 141 -14.69 8.14 6.10
C ARG A 141 -13.66 9.26 6.18
N ASP A 142 -13.91 10.23 7.06
CA ASP A 142 -13.00 11.34 7.36
C ASP A 142 -12.19 11.14 8.66
N ASP A 143 -12.38 10.01 9.33
CA ASP A 143 -11.73 9.62 10.59
C ASP A 143 -10.82 8.39 10.42
N PHE A 144 -10.21 7.93 11.53
CA PHE A 144 -9.34 6.75 11.58
C PHE A 144 -8.24 6.74 10.51
N THR A 145 -7.49 7.84 10.43
CA THR A 145 -6.44 8.01 9.43
C THR A 145 -5.11 8.41 10.06
N THR A 146 -4.03 8.10 9.34
CA THR A 146 -2.67 8.58 9.63
C THR A 146 -2.27 9.75 8.72
N LEU A 147 -3.20 10.26 7.91
CA LEU A 147 -3.01 11.48 7.12
C LEU A 147 -2.68 12.68 8.05
N GLY A 148 -1.86 13.60 7.54
CA GLY A 148 -1.36 14.75 8.32
C GLY A 148 -0.15 14.46 9.21
N ARG A 149 0.19 13.18 9.47
CA ARG A 149 1.48 12.83 10.11
C ARG A 149 2.65 13.13 9.16
N GLN A 150 3.76 13.55 9.75
CA GLN A 150 5.04 13.77 9.06
C GLN A 150 5.50 12.51 8.33
N MET A 151 6.12 12.69 7.15
CA MET A 151 6.59 11.60 6.32
C MET A 151 7.98 11.91 5.75
N GLU A 152 8.76 10.85 5.55
CA GLU A 152 10.08 10.85 4.94
C GLU A 152 10.08 9.94 3.72
N GLN A 153 10.81 10.31 2.67
CA GLN A 153 10.87 9.52 1.45
C GLN A 153 11.65 8.22 1.68
N CYS A 154 11.24 7.15 0.98
CA CYS A 154 12.05 5.94 0.90
C CYS A 154 13.41 6.28 0.28
N GLN A 155 14.48 5.86 0.94
CA GLN A 155 15.82 5.87 0.41
C GLN A 155 16.35 4.44 0.47
N GLU A 156 16.76 3.90 -0.67
CA GLU A 156 17.55 2.67 -0.67
C GLU A 156 18.96 3.05 -0.20
N MET A 157 19.39 2.53 0.95
CA MET A 157 20.78 2.71 1.37
C MET A 157 21.63 1.83 0.48
N GLU A 158 22.49 2.44 -0.34
CA GLU A 158 23.53 1.72 -1.08
C GLU A 158 24.31 0.79 -0.13
N PRO A 159 24.64 -0.44 -0.58
CA PRO A 159 25.22 -1.48 0.26
C PRO A 159 26.55 -1.10 0.93
#